data_AF-A0A1H6XBT6-F1
#
_entry.id   AF-A0A1H6XBT6-F1
#
_cell.length_a   1.000
_cell.length_b   1.000
_cell.length_c   1.000
_cell.angle_alpha   90.00
_cell.angle_beta   90.00
_cell.angle_gamma   90.00
#
_symmetry.space_group_name_H-M   'P 1'
#
loop_
_entity.id
_entity.type
_entity.pdbx_description
1 polymer ?
#
loop_
_entity_poly.entity_id
_entity_poly.type
_entity_poly.pdbx_seq_one_letter_code
_entity_poly.pdbx_strand_id
1 'polypeptide(L)'
;MSNELEEAMQRRAAEGRAMYSERAEELVAPARARVRRARATRALGTAGLAAIAVGAVTTVAIATGGRPTVAPATASPEPTTSATQSTVATDISGEALTAEDLLRESTTSPHAAAQIAWLCEPAAPRACAQVWIGQTWMLEIDPAATAVRVSGATGAAEVEWGFTNVSEAGLMVVAWATLPLIEPTWDITETAAAALEGLGFVDDGHATVLAAGATEQGFTEVALGSSSAVTPGTAIDLSTLVRVPFSDAADARELWLLANVGSTPVTASGDGAAASNAVLTAEGLREDAVARHREDYDRGSAQAGLDCALASRPNPRTDGDLDGQDAFNPVCDAVWLTDEAPLMTVTEATFDLDEVHDTVRVRWSARSSGALPVAVDTGAVTLAFEQPIEREPLNNGSITFTGDGAIFATSLWTSDTERHAVVRRASAIETVLPGQLISGEAEVSAAELGDLATVRLTLQIRVAAIDDTVGASELFLEMPWNGDAATSG
;
A
#
# COMPACT_ATOMS: atom_id res chain seq x y z
N MET A 1 -20.65 44.51 -6.60
CA MET A 1 -19.31 44.16 -6.07
C MET A 1 -18.32 45.12 -6.70
N SER A 2 -17.44 45.75 -5.91
CA SER A 2 -16.53 46.79 -6.40
C SER A 2 -15.34 46.20 -7.17
N ASN A 3 -14.92 46.85 -8.25
CA ASN A 3 -13.76 46.46 -9.09
C ASN A 3 -12.49 46.17 -8.27
N GLU A 4 -12.31 46.84 -7.13
CA GLU A 4 -11.13 46.65 -6.28
C GLU A 4 -11.06 45.26 -5.64
N LEU A 5 -12.20 44.62 -5.34
CA LEU A 5 -12.23 43.28 -4.77
C LEU A 5 -11.84 42.23 -5.83
N GLU A 6 -12.30 42.43 -7.06
CA GLU A 6 -12.00 41.55 -8.18
C GLU A 6 -10.52 41.61 -8.57
N GLU A 7 -9.93 42.82 -8.61
CA GLU A 7 -8.49 43.00 -8.82
C GLU A 7 -7.64 42.44 -7.65
N ALA A 8 -8.14 42.47 -6.42
CA ALA A 8 -7.45 41.87 -5.27
C ALA A 8 -7.48 40.33 -5.33
N MET A 9 -8.60 39.74 -5.75
CA MET A 9 -8.72 38.30 -5.96
C MET A 9 -7.86 37.81 -7.13
N GLN A 10 -7.83 38.54 -8.24
CA GLN A 10 -6.98 38.19 -9.38
C GLN A 10 -5.49 38.22 -9.04
N ARG A 11 -5.04 39.20 -8.24
CA ARG A 11 -3.66 39.24 -7.73
C ARG A 11 -3.32 38.05 -6.84
N ARG A 12 -4.19 37.71 -5.88
CA ARG A 12 -3.99 36.53 -5.02
C ARG A 12 -4.00 35.22 -5.80
N ALA A 13 -4.85 35.09 -6.81
CA ALA A 13 -4.88 33.92 -7.67
C ALA A 13 -3.61 33.78 -8.53
N ALA A 14 -3.05 34.90 -9.01
CA ALA A 14 -1.81 34.92 -9.76
C ALA A 14 -0.59 34.58 -8.87
N GLU A 15 -0.51 35.15 -7.67
CA GLU A 15 0.53 34.82 -6.68
C GLU A 15 0.44 33.35 -6.23
N GLY A 16 -0.77 32.85 -5.99
CA GLY A 16 -1.01 31.44 -5.69
C GLY A 16 -0.54 30.54 -6.83
N ARG A 17 -0.91 30.82 -8.08
CA ARG A 17 -0.44 30.04 -9.24
C ARG A 17 1.08 30.04 -9.36
N ALA A 18 1.74 31.16 -9.13
CA ALA A 18 3.20 31.23 -9.21
C ALA A 18 3.86 30.36 -8.12
N MET A 19 3.37 30.40 -6.87
CA MET A 19 3.91 29.55 -5.79
C MET A 19 3.68 28.06 -6.04
N TYR A 20 2.51 27.69 -6.58
CA TYR A 20 2.19 26.28 -6.82
C TYR A 20 2.79 25.74 -8.12
N SER A 21 3.00 26.57 -9.16
CA SER A 21 3.60 26.10 -10.43
C SER A 21 5.07 25.73 -10.27
N GLU A 22 5.84 26.49 -9.51
CA GLU A 22 7.26 26.23 -9.28
C GLU A 22 7.45 24.93 -8.47
N ARG A 23 6.63 24.74 -7.43
CA ARG A 23 6.61 23.51 -6.61
C ARG A 23 6.03 22.29 -7.35
N ALA A 24 5.07 22.51 -8.24
CA ALA A 24 4.52 21.46 -9.08
C ALA A 24 5.58 20.97 -10.09
N GLU A 25 6.37 21.85 -10.69
CA GLU A 25 7.45 21.43 -11.60
C GLU A 25 8.54 20.61 -10.88
N GLU A 26 8.88 20.98 -9.64
CA GLU A 26 9.81 20.22 -8.79
C GLU A 26 9.30 18.82 -8.41
N LEU A 27 7.99 18.64 -8.20
CA LEU A 27 7.39 17.34 -7.84
C LEU A 27 7.05 16.48 -9.06
N VAL A 28 6.68 17.11 -10.19
CA VAL A 28 6.24 16.43 -11.41
C VAL A 28 7.42 15.83 -12.17
N ALA A 29 8.61 16.44 -12.15
CA ALA A 29 9.78 15.87 -12.82
C ALA A 29 10.25 14.52 -12.21
N PRO A 30 10.37 14.37 -10.88
CA PRO A 30 10.62 13.09 -10.23
C PRO A 30 9.51 12.06 -10.49
N ALA A 31 8.25 12.47 -10.40
CA ALA A 31 7.12 11.58 -10.66
C ALA A 31 7.11 11.05 -12.11
N ARG A 32 7.36 11.91 -13.10
CA ARG A 32 7.50 11.51 -14.52
C ARG A 32 8.70 10.59 -14.75
N ALA A 33 9.80 10.80 -14.05
CA ALA A 33 10.96 9.91 -14.10
C ALA A 33 10.63 8.52 -13.53
N ARG A 34 9.88 8.44 -12.43
CA ARG A 34 9.40 7.17 -11.83
C ARG A 34 8.45 6.42 -12.76
N VAL A 35 7.47 7.11 -13.37
CA VAL A 35 6.53 6.51 -14.33
C VAL A 35 7.25 5.98 -15.57
N ARG A 36 8.25 6.71 -16.09
CA ARG A 36 9.07 6.23 -17.22
C ARG A 36 9.88 4.98 -16.88
N ARG A 37 10.41 4.87 -15.65
CA ARG A 37 11.14 3.67 -15.19
C ARG A 37 10.22 2.47 -15.00
N ALA A 38 9.06 2.65 -14.38
CA ALA A 38 8.05 1.59 -14.24
C ALA A 38 7.61 1.02 -15.59
N ARG A 39 7.55 1.86 -16.63
CA ARG A 39 7.28 1.43 -18.00
C ARG A 39 8.47 0.70 -18.65
N ALA A 40 9.71 1.13 -18.38
CA ALA A 40 10.91 0.48 -18.91
C ALA A 40 11.16 -0.90 -18.30
N THR A 41 10.93 -1.07 -16.98
CA THR A 41 11.07 -2.37 -16.30
C THR A 41 10.00 -3.38 -16.73
N ARG A 42 8.76 -2.93 -16.96
CA ARG A 42 7.69 -3.79 -17.53
C ARG A 42 8.03 -4.28 -18.95
N ALA A 43 8.66 -3.45 -19.80
CA ALA A 43 9.06 -3.84 -21.15
C ALA A 43 10.18 -4.90 -21.18
N LEU A 44 11.09 -4.88 -20.20
CA LEU A 44 12.15 -5.89 -20.06
C LEU A 44 11.61 -7.23 -19.49
N GLY A 45 10.63 -7.18 -18.58
CA GLY A 45 9.98 -8.38 -18.03
C GLY A 45 9.23 -9.20 -19.08
N THR A 46 8.62 -8.56 -20.08
CA THR A 46 7.91 -9.25 -21.17
C THR A 46 8.84 -9.87 -22.22
N ALA A 47 10.06 -9.35 -22.39
CA ALA A 47 11.02 -9.90 -23.36
C ALA A 47 11.75 -11.15 -22.83
N GLY A 48 11.90 -11.29 -21.50
CA GLY A 48 12.59 -12.43 -20.87
C GLY A 48 11.77 -13.74 -20.86
N LEU A 49 10.44 -13.66 -20.87
CA LEU A 49 9.56 -14.84 -20.79
C LEU A 49 9.34 -15.55 -22.14
N ALA A 50 9.71 -14.94 -23.27
CA ALA A 50 9.58 -15.55 -24.59
C ALA A 50 10.71 -16.54 -24.95
N ALA A 51 11.78 -16.61 -24.15
CA ALA A 51 12.97 -17.41 -24.48
C ALA A 51 13.04 -18.81 -23.83
N ILE A 52 12.15 -19.14 -22.88
CA ILE A 52 12.20 -20.41 -22.14
C ILE A 52 10.95 -21.26 -22.43
N ALA A 53 10.79 -21.66 -23.70
CA ALA A 53 9.73 -22.58 -24.09
C ALA A 53 10.15 -23.49 -25.26
N VAL A 54 11.37 -24.04 -25.24
CA VAL A 54 11.73 -25.14 -26.15
C VAL A 54 12.69 -26.11 -25.46
N GLY A 55 12.17 -27.31 -25.13
CA GLY A 55 12.97 -28.53 -25.12
C GLY A 55 13.13 -29.24 -23.78
N ALA A 56 12.27 -30.23 -23.51
CA ALA A 56 12.69 -31.62 -23.29
C ALA A 56 11.47 -32.52 -22.97
N VAL A 57 11.07 -33.30 -23.97
CA VAL A 57 10.22 -34.49 -23.84
C VAL A 57 11.13 -35.68 -23.53
N THR A 58 10.85 -36.45 -22.47
CA THR A 58 11.00 -37.92 -22.48
C THR A 58 10.20 -38.60 -21.37
N THR A 59 9.43 -39.61 -21.81
CA THR A 59 8.60 -40.60 -21.13
C THR A 59 9.36 -41.65 -20.29
N VAL A 60 8.80 -42.09 -19.16
CA VAL A 60 8.69 -43.53 -18.76
C VAL A 60 7.40 -43.73 -17.94
N ALA A 61 6.72 -44.85 -18.18
CA ALA A 61 5.43 -45.22 -17.64
C ALA A 61 5.48 -46.50 -16.76
N ILE A 62 4.56 -46.56 -15.78
CA ILE A 62 3.87 -47.72 -15.16
C ILE A 62 4.64 -48.61 -14.14
N ALA A 63 4.13 -48.73 -12.89
CA ALA A 63 3.44 -49.95 -12.38
C ALA A 63 3.13 -49.96 -10.85
N THR A 64 1.83 -49.99 -10.53
CA THR A 64 1.10 -50.86 -9.56
C THR A 64 1.39 -50.96 -8.05
N GLY A 65 0.30 -50.82 -7.27
CA GLY A 65 0.02 -51.48 -5.97
C GLY A 65 -0.03 -50.50 -4.78
N GLY A 66 -1.00 -50.47 -3.85
CA GLY A 66 -2.09 -51.37 -3.50
C GLY A 66 -2.33 -51.34 -1.98
N ARG A 67 -3.22 -50.44 -1.53
CA ARG A 67 -4.02 -50.42 -0.27
C ARG A 67 -3.38 -50.18 1.12
N PRO A 68 -4.18 -49.67 2.09
CA PRO A 68 -3.74 -48.78 3.18
C PRO A 68 -3.78 -49.44 4.56
N THR A 69 -3.06 -48.88 5.55
CA THR A 69 -3.48 -49.01 6.97
C THR A 69 -2.75 -48.05 7.92
N VAL A 70 -3.55 -47.51 8.86
CA VAL A 70 -3.22 -47.06 10.24
C VAL A 70 -2.65 -45.65 10.41
N ALA A 71 -3.50 -44.76 10.93
CA ALA A 71 -3.09 -43.64 11.78
C ALA A 71 -2.86 -44.13 13.22
N PRO A 72 -1.94 -43.48 13.95
CA PRO A 72 -2.36 -42.90 15.21
C PRO A 72 -1.95 -41.43 15.32
N ALA A 73 -2.88 -40.62 15.81
CA ALA A 73 -2.61 -39.28 16.30
C ALA A 73 -1.91 -39.35 17.67
N THR A 74 -0.92 -38.47 17.87
CA THR A 74 -0.72 -37.55 19.01
C THR A 74 0.77 -37.41 19.36
N ALA A 75 1.31 -36.23 19.08
CA ALA A 75 2.25 -35.53 19.96
C ALA A 75 2.14 -34.03 19.66
N SER A 76 1.85 -33.27 20.70
CA SER A 76 1.80 -31.82 20.76
C SER A 76 3.20 -31.24 20.47
N PRO A 77 3.37 -30.17 19.68
CA PRO A 77 4.61 -29.40 19.70
C PRO A 77 4.54 -28.30 20.76
N GLU A 78 5.48 -28.34 21.70
CA GLU A 78 5.95 -27.17 22.45
C GLU A 78 6.45 -26.07 21.48
N PRO A 79 6.43 -24.79 21.89
CA PRO A 79 6.68 -23.67 20.98
C PRO A 79 8.14 -23.62 20.57
N THR A 80 8.41 -23.86 19.28
CA THR A 80 9.71 -23.60 18.68
C THR A 80 9.80 -22.13 18.32
N THR A 81 10.68 -21.39 18.99
CA THR A 81 11.24 -20.12 18.50
C THR A 81 11.74 -20.32 17.08
N SER A 82 11.20 -19.59 16.12
CA SER A 82 11.70 -19.56 14.73
C SER A 82 11.68 -18.13 14.23
N ALA A 83 12.83 -17.46 14.35
CA ALA A 83 13.21 -16.41 13.43
C ALA A 83 13.45 -17.07 12.07
N THR A 84 12.61 -16.78 11.09
CA THR A 84 12.81 -17.25 9.72
C THR A 84 13.83 -16.34 9.04
N GLN A 85 15.12 -16.69 9.14
CA GLN A 85 16.11 -16.21 8.19
C GLN A 85 15.83 -16.87 6.84
N SER A 86 15.28 -16.10 5.92
CA SER A 86 15.10 -16.51 4.52
C SER A 86 16.41 -16.33 3.76
N THR A 87 17.33 -17.28 3.87
CA THR A 87 18.53 -17.32 3.00
C THR A 87 18.18 -18.03 1.70
N VAL A 88 17.56 -17.32 0.76
CA VAL A 88 17.60 -17.69 -0.67
C VAL A 88 18.78 -16.93 -1.28
N ALA A 89 19.97 -17.53 -1.18
CA ALA A 89 21.15 -17.05 -1.90
C ALA A 89 20.98 -17.38 -3.39
N THR A 90 20.41 -16.44 -4.14
CA THR A 90 20.42 -16.48 -5.60
C THR A 90 21.84 -16.13 -6.04
N ASP A 91 22.46 -17.01 -6.82
CA ASP A 91 23.82 -16.87 -7.37
C ASP A 91 23.84 -15.72 -8.39
N ILE A 92 23.87 -14.48 -7.91
CA ILE A 92 24.10 -13.27 -8.68
C ILE A 92 25.60 -13.06 -8.68
N SER A 93 26.26 -13.39 -9.79
CA SER A 93 27.72 -13.28 -9.97
C SER A 93 28.25 -11.84 -10.12
N GLY A 94 27.47 -10.84 -9.69
CA GLY A 94 27.93 -9.46 -9.54
C GLY A 94 28.47 -9.25 -8.13
N GLU A 95 29.68 -8.71 -8.03
CA GLU A 95 30.25 -8.29 -6.75
C GLU A 95 29.32 -7.26 -6.09
N ALA A 96 28.90 -7.51 -4.84
CA ALA A 96 28.02 -6.60 -4.13
C ALA A 96 28.74 -5.28 -3.84
N LEU A 97 28.05 -4.15 -4.04
CA LEU A 97 28.61 -2.83 -3.80
C LEU A 97 28.94 -2.65 -2.32
N THR A 98 30.19 -2.28 -2.06
CA THR A 98 30.71 -1.91 -0.73
C THR A 98 30.78 -0.39 -0.57
N ALA A 99 31.08 0.10 0.64
CA ALA A 99 31.20 1.54 0.88
C ALA A 99 32.25 2.20 -0.01
N GLU A 100 33.37 1.54 -0.31
CA GLU A 100 34.42 2.05 -1.20
C GLU A 100 33.94 2.21 -2.62
N ASP A 101 33.14 1.26 -3.11
CA ASP A 101 32.59 1.30 -4.47
C ASP A 101 31.65 2.50 -4.61
N LEU A 102 30.76 2.67 -3.63
CA LEU A 102 29.82 3.79 -3.59
C LEU A 102 30.52 5.14 -3.49
N LEU A 103 31.58 5.24 -2.68
CA LEU A 103 32.31 6.49 -2.48
C LEU A 103 33.09 6.93 -3.74
N ARG A 104 33.45 6.02 -4.65
CA ARG A 104 34.07 6.40 -5.95
C ARG A 104 33.14 7.23 -6.83
N GLU A 105 31.83 7.04 -6.68
CA GLU A 105 30.79 7.79 -7.40
C GLU A 105 30.18 8.93 -6.57
N SER A 106 30.72 9.18 -5.38
CA SER A 106 30.17 10.19 -4.48
C SER A 106 30.55 11.61 -4.89
N THR A 107 29.66 12.55 -4.57
CA THR A 107 29.89 13.99 -4.71
C THR A 107 29.51 14.70 -3.42
N THR A 108 30.04 15.91 -3.23
CA THR A 108 29.70 16.79 -2.09
C THR A 108 28.62 17.81 -2.42
N SER A 109 28.07 17.78 -3.64
CA SER A 109 27.05 18.71 -4.10
C SER A 109 25.71 17.99 -4.26
N PRO A 110 24.60 18.57 -3.78
CA PRO A 110 23.30 17.94 -3.84
C PRO A 110 22.79 17.78 -5.27
N HIS A 111 22.26 16.60 -5.58
CA HIS A 111 21.56 16.29 -6.82
C HIS A 111 20.25 15.55 -6.50
N ALA A 112 19.13 15.98 -7.10
CA ALA A 112 17.78 15.58 -6.71
C ALA A 112 17.48 14.07 -6.78
N ALA A 113 18.28 13.31 -7.54
CA ALA A 113 18.11 11.87 -7.71
C ALA A 113 19.20 11.03 -7.03
N ALA A 114 20.22 11.65 -6.43
CA ALA A 114 21.32 10.95 -5.78
C ALA A 114 20.90 10.42 -4.41
N GLN A 115 21.43 9.26 -4.05
CA GLN A 115 21.25 8.66 -2.73
C GLN A 115 21.94 9.54 -1.68
N ILE A 116 21.19 10.01 -0.68
CA ILE A 116 21.78 10.75 0.45
C ILE A 116 22.48 9.75 1.37
N ALA A 117 23.68 10.10 1.82
CA ALA A 117 24.47 9.29 2.73
C ALA A 117 25.32 10.15 3.67
N TRP A 118 25.85 9.52 4.72
CA TRP A 118 26.81 10.11 5.65
C TRP A 118 28.04 9.21 5.78
N LEU A 119 29.20 9.80 5.54
CA LEU A 119 30.50 9.18 5.82
C LEU A 119 30.96 9.63 7.21
N CYS A 120 31.00 8.70 8.15
CA CYS A 120 31.37 8.96 9.53
C CYS A 120 32.76 8.44 9.85
N GLU A 121 33.53 9.23 10.59
CA GLU A 121 34.78 8.81 11.20
C GLU A 121 34.52 8.30 12.63
N PRO A 122 35.21 7.23 13.07
CA PRO A 122 34.99 6.58 14.38
C PRO A 122 35.62 7.34 15.55
N ALA A 123 36.32 8.45 15.29
CA ALA A 123 36.95 9.25 16.33
C ALA A 123 35.90 9.85 17.27
N ALA A 124 36.23 10.07 18.54
CA ALA A 124 35.35 10.76 19.49
C ALA A 124 35.77 12.24 19.62
N PRO A 125 34.87 13.23 19.39
CA PRO A 125 33.47 13.08 18.99
C PRO A 125 33.32 12.59 17.55
N ARG A 126 32.29 11.78 17.31
CA ARG A 126 31.99 11.23 15.98
C ARG A 126 31.71 12.37 15.02
N ALA A 127 32.37 12.37 13.87
CA ALA A 127 32.18 13.38 12.84
C ALA A 127 31.64 12.71 11.58
N CYS A 128 30.50 13.19 11.08
CA CYS A 128 29.87 12.66 9.88
C CYS A 128 29.77 13.76 8.82
N ALA A 129 30.23 13.46 7.61
CA ALA A 129 30.10 14.32 6.45
C ALA A 129 29.00 13.80 5.54
N GLN A 130 28.04 14.65 5.18
CA GLN A 130 27.02 14.30 4.20
C GLN A 130 27.67 14.17 2.80
N VAL A 131 27.29 13.12 2.08
CA VAL A 131 27.70 12.86 0.71
C VAL A 131 26.49 12.42 -0.12
N TRP A 132 26.57 12.60 -1.44
CA TRP A 132 25.56 12.17 -2.39
C TRP A 132 26.15 11.12 -3.31
N ILE A 133 25.50 9.96 -3.40
CA ILE A 133 26.02 8.77 -4.10
C ILE A 133 25.21 8.54 -5.37
N GLY A 134 25.94 8.37 -6.48
CA GLY A 134 25.37 8.01 -7.77
C GLY A 134 24.41 9.05 -8.34
N GLN A 135 23.51 8.60 -9.22
CA GLN A 135 22.50 9.43 -9.89
C GLN A 135 21.06 8.91 -9.66
N THR A 136 20.93 7.87 -8.84
CA THR A 136 19.66 7.19 -8.54
C THR A 136 19.64 6.75 -7.09
N TRP A 137 18.45 6.70 -6.51
CA TRP A 137 18.20 6.03 -5.23
C TRP A 137 18.59 4.56 -5.30
N MET A 138 19.16 4.06 -4.20
CA MET A 138 19.60 2.68 -4.07
C MET A 138 18.76 1.92 -3.06
N LEU A 139 18.28 2.61 -2.03
CA LEU A 139 17.40 2.07 -1.00
C LEU A 139 16.09 2.84 -0.97
N GLU A 140 14.99 2.11 -0.87
CA GLU A 140 13.65 2.64 -0.67
C GLU A 140 13.02 1.92 0.53
N ILE A 141 12.29 2.63 1.38
CA ILE A 141 11.55 1.97 2.47
C ILE A 141 10.40 1.15 1.88
N ASP A 142 10.26 -0.07 2.36
CA ASP A 142 9.12 -0.94 2.04
C ASP A 142 7.98 -0.60 3.02
N PRO A 143 6.92 0.10 2.56
CA PRO A 143 5.81 0.49 3.45
C PRO A 143 5.02 -0.71 3.97
N ALA A 144 5.07 -1.87 3.30
CA ALA A 144 4.37 -3.06 3.77
C ALA A 144 5.07 -3.75 4.95
N ALA A 145 6.38 -3.53 5.08
CA ALA A 145 7.20 -4.07 6.17
C ALA A 145 7.47 -3.03 7.27
N THR A 146 6.78 -1.89 7.24
CA THR A 146 7.05 -0.76 8.12
C THR A 146 5.85 -0.46 9.02
N ALA A 147 6.09 -0.39 10.33
CA ALA A 147 5.08 0.00 11.32
C ALA A 147 5.73 0.72 12.51
N VAL A 148 4.98 1.64 13.13
CA VAL A 148 5.41 2.33 14.35
C VAL A 148 4.39 2.07 15.45
N ARG A 149 4.84 1.50 16.58
CA ARG A 149 4.03 1.25 17.78
C ARG A 149 4.58 2.07 18.94
N VAL A 150 3.81 3.02 19.42
CA VAL A 150 4.17 3.92 20.50
C VAL A 150 3.75 3.33 21.84
N SER A 151 4.72 3.13 22.72
CA SER A 151 4.48 2.72 24.08
C SER A 151 4.26 3.90 25.01
N GLY A 152 3.00 4.04 25.45
CA GLY A 152 2.62 5.03 26.45
C GLY A 152 3.23 4.75 27.83
N ALA A 153 3.62 3.50 28.10
CA ALA A 153 4.21 3.11 29.37
C ALA A 153 5.71 3.41 29.48
N THR A 154 6.47 3.22 28.39
CA THR A 154 7.93 3.37 28.39
C THR A 154 8.40 4.72 27.83
N GLY A 155 7.54 5.43 27.08
CA GLY A 155 7.98 6.59 26.31
C GLY A 155 8.94 6.19 25.19
N ALA A 156 8.75 5.01 24.61
CA ALA A 156 9.50 4.52 23.46
C ALA A 156 8.54 4.14 22.33
N ALA A 157 9.06 4.03 21.11
CA ALA A 157 8.36 3.47 19.98
C ALA A 157 9.09 2.22 19.49
N GLU A 158 8.36 1.11 19.34
CA GLU A 158 8.82 -0.03 18.57
C GLU A 158 8.59 0.27 17.08
N VAL A 159 9.67 0.27 16.31
CA VAL A 159 9.65 0.55 14.88
C VAL A 159 10.00 -0.73 14.13
N GLU A 160 9.01 -1.33 13.49
CA GLU A 160 9.22 -2.32 12.44
C GLU A 160 9.63 -1.56 11.19
N TRP A 161 10.74 -1.95 10.58
CA TRP A 161 11.27 -1.31 9.39
C TRP A 161 11.51 -2.36 8.31
N GLY A 162 11.34 -1.94 7.06
CA GLY A 162 11.80 -2.70 5.89
C GLY A 162 12.37 -1.77 4.83
N PHE A 163 13.44 -2.19 4.16
CA PHE A 163 14.00 -1.46 3.03
C PHE A 163 14.36 -2.39 1.89
N THR A 164 14.08 -1.94 0.66
CA THR A 164 14.35 -2.66 -0.57
C THR A 164 15.57 -2.07 -1.28
N ASN A 165 16.47 -2.94 -1.74
CA ASN A 165 17.52 -2.52 -2.68
C ASN A 165 16.92 -2.33 -4.07
N VAL A 166 16.72 -1.08 -4.49
CA VAL A 166 16.15 -0.72 -5.80
C VAL A 166 17.23 -0.49 -6.87
N SER A 167 18.51 -0.71 -6.54
CA SER A 167 19.61 -0.66 -7.50
C SER A 167 19.69 -1.95 -8.35
N GLU A 168 20.48 -1.92 -9.42
CA GLU A 168 20.68 -3.08 -10.30
C GLU A 168 21.70 -4.09 -9.75
N ALA A 169 22.52 -3.69 -8.77
CA ALA A 169 23.56 -4.51 -8.18
C ALA A 169 23.17 -4.97 -6.76
N GLY A 170 23.77 -6.07 -6.30
CA GLY A 170 23.71 -6.40 -4.87
C GLY A 170 24.37 -5.30 -4.05
N LEU A 171 23.88 -5.05 -2.84
CA LEU A 171 24.42 -4.06 -1.91
C LEU A 171 24.84 -4.76 -0.63
N MET A 172 26.06 -4.52 -0.17
CA MET A 172 26.48 -5.00 1.15
C MET A 172 25.85 -4.12 2.24
N VAL A 173 25.13 -4.71 3.18
CA VAL A 173 24.46 -3.99 4.27
C VAL A 173 24.72 -4.66 5.61
N VAL A 174 24.63 -3.90 6.69
CA VAL A 174 24.67 -4.43 8.06
C VAL A 174 23.26 -4.29 8.65
N ALA A 175 22.39 -5.27 8.38
CA ALA A 175 20.96 -5.18 8.66
C ALA A 175 20.62 -4.86 10.13
N TRP A 176 21.38 -5.39 11.08
CA TRP A 176 21.17 -5.10 12.50
C TRP A 176 21.57 -3.68 12.90
N ALA A 177 22.40 -3.01 12.10
CA ALA A 177 22.82 -1.62 12.27
C ALA A 177 21.96 -0.70 11.40
N THR A 178 20.66 -0.75 11.66
CA THR A 178 19.64 0.04 10.97
C THR A 178 19.00 1.00 11.97
N LEU A 179 18.94 2.29 11.63
CA LEU A 179 18.45 3.34 12.53
C LEU A 179 17.21 4.00 11.93
N PRO A 180 16.00 3.64 12.40
CA PRO A 180 14.79 4.35 12.00
C PRO A 180 14.75 5.76 12.60
N LEU A 181 14.30 6.71 11.79
CA LEU A 181 14.12 8.13 12.09
C LEU A 181 12.62 8.43 12.03
N ILE A 182 11.95 8.39 13.19
CA ILE A 182 10.50 8.59 13.34
C ILE A 182 10.09 10.03 13.67
N GLU A 183 11.06 10.90 13.97
CA GLU A 183 10.85 12.33 14.17
C GLU A 183 11.76 13.14 13.27
N PRO A 184 11.70 12.97 11.94
CA PRO A 184 12.44 13.90 11.11
C PRO A 184 11.87 15.28 11.35
N THR A 185 12.75 16.21 11.71
CA THR A 185 12.41 17.62 11.56
C THR A 185 12.13 17.88 10.07
N TRP A 186 11.65 19.08 9.74
CA TRP A 186 11.57 19.51 8.33
C TRP A 186 12.92 19.37 7.58
N ASP A 187 14.03 19.24 8.31
CA ASP A 187 15.33 18.87 7.80
C ASP A 187 15.73 17.44 8.23
N ILE A 188 15.42 16.46 7.36
CA ILE A 188 15.85 15.06 7.54
C ILE A 188 17.38 14.95 7.67
N THR A 189 18.13 15.88 7.07
CA THR A 189 19.60 15.81 7.04
C THR A 189 20.21 16.19 8.39
N GLU A 190 19.64 17.19 9.06
CA GLU A 190 20.01 17.55 10.43
C GLU A 190 19.65 16.42 11.41
N THR A 191 18.46 15.84 11.25
CA THR A 191 17.99 14.74 12.10
C THR A 191 18.89 13.51 11.98
N ALA A 192 19.26 13.13 10.76
CA ALA A 192 20.15 12.01 10.50
C ALA A 192 21.57 12.24 11.06
N ALA A 193 22.12 13.45 10.89
CA ALA A 193 23.43 13.79 11.44
C ALA A 193 23.44 13.68 12.98
N ALA A 194 22.42 14.24 13.65
CA ALA A 194 22.30 14.17 15.10
C ALA A 194 22.14 12.72 15.62
N ALA A 195 21.37 11.88 14.92
CA ALA A 195 21.22 10.47 15.27
C ALA A 195 22.54 9.70 15.19
N LEU A 196 23.35 9.97 14.15
CA LEU A 196 24.65 9.34 13.96
C LEU A 196 25.69 9.80 14.99
N GLU A 197 25.73 11.09 15.32
CA GLU A 197 26.66 11.65 16.32
C GLU A 197 26.50 11.01 17.71
N GLY A 198 25.27 10.61 18.08
CA GLY A 198 24.97 9.95 19.36
C GLY A 198 25.26 8.45 19.39
N LEU A 199 25.56 7.82 18.24
CA LEU A 199 25.69 6.38 18.12
C LEU A 199 27.10 5.92 18.54
N GLY A 200 27.17 4.89 19.38
CA GLY A 200 28.41 4.17 19.69
C GLY A 200 28.97 3.40 18.49
N PHE A 201 30.19 2.88 18.63
CA PHE A 201 30.83 2.05 17.61
C PHE A 201 30.01 0.79 17.32
N VAL A 202 29.85 0.48 16.04
CA VAL A 202 29.09 -0.66 15.53
C VAL A 202 30.06 -1.66 14.91
N ASP A 203 30.07 -2.90 15.39
CA ASP A 203 30.93 -3.97 14.85
C ASP A 203 30.49 -4.41 13.44
N ASP A 204 31.40 -4.96 12.64
CA ASP A 204 31.17 -5.39 11.25
C ASP A 204 30.80 -6.89 11.13
N GLY A 205 30.70 -7.62 12.25
CA GLY A 205 30.59 -9.08 12.27
C GLY A 205 29.39 -9.72 11.56
N HIS A 206 28.45 -8.95 10.99
CA HIS A 206 27.21 -9.46 10.39
C HIS A 206 26.77 -8.69 9.12
N ALA A 207 27.71 -8.35 8.23
CA ALA A 207 27.36 -7.85 6.91
C ALA A 207 26.69 -8.94 6.04
N THR A 208 25.66 -8.57 5.28
CA THR A 208 24.94 -9.44 4.34
C THR A 208 24.82 -8.76 2.97
N VAL A 209 24.71 -9.56 1.92
CA VAL A 209 24.42 -9.05 0.57
C VAL A 209 22.91 -8.95 0.39
N LEU A 210 22.40 -7.73 0.28
CA LEU A 210 21.03 -7.46 -0.13
C LEU A 210 20.96 -7.43 -1.66
N ALA A 211 20.42 -8.49 -2.25
CA ALA A 211 20.27 -8.61 -3.70
C ALA A 211 19.40 -7.48 -4.30
N ALA A 212 19.59 -7.18 -5.58
CA ALA A 212 18.74 -6.25 -6.31
C ALA A 212 17.27 -6.70 -6.25
N GLY A 213 16.38 -5.80 -5.86
CA GLY A 213 14.95 -6.05 -5.65
C GLY A 213 14.59 -6.79 -4.37
N ALA A 214 15.56 -7.20 -3.54
CA ALA A 214 15.30 -7.85 -2.26
C ALA A 214 15.00 -6.81 -1.17
N THR A 215 14.13 -7.20 -0.24
CA THR A 215 13.79 -6.43 0.97
C THR A 215 14.44 -7.06 2.18
N GLU A 216 15.09 -6.23 3.00
CA GLU A 216 15.51 -6.56 4.36
C GLU A 216 14.54 -5.92 5.35
N GLN A 217 14.26 -6.60 6.46
CA GLN A 217 13.32 -6.11 7.48
C GLN A 217 13.78 -6.47 8.89
N GLY A 218 13.34 -5.68 9.87
CA GLY A 218 13.66 -5.89 11.27
C GLY A 218 12.85 -4.97 12.17
N PHE A 219 13.25 -4.92 13.45
CA PHE A 219 12.61 -4.05 14.43
C PHE A 219 13.68 -3.31 15.25
N THR A 220 13.33 -2.12 15.74
CA THR A 220 14.19 -1.31 16.60
C THR A 220 13.34 -0.53 17.58
N GLU A 221 13.72 -0.55 18.85
CA GLU A 221 13.10 0.31 19.86
C GLU A 221 13.78 1.68 19.86
N VAL A 222 12.99 2.73 19.61
CA VAL A 222 13.43 4.12 19.59
C VAL A 222 12.89 4.82 20.82
N ALA A 223 13.77 5.34 21.67
CA ALA A 223 13.35 6.15 22.80
C ALA A 223 12.73 7.47 22.30
N LEU A 224 11.51 7.77 22.73
CA LEU A 224 10.85 9.04 22.45
C LEU A 224 11.24 10.05 23.52
N GLY A 225 11.72 11.21 23.09
CA GLY A 225 12.01 12.30 24.02
C GLY A 225 10.74 12.77 24.74
N SER A 226 10.88 13.41 25.91
CA SER A 226 9.73 13.98 26.62
C SER A 226 8.98 15.09 25.84
N SER A 227 9.60 15.59 24.78
CA SER A 227 9.04 16.57 23.83
C SER A 227 8.63 15.96 22.50
N SER A 228 8.63 14.63 22.38
CA SER A 228 8.26 13.93 21.16
C SER A 228 6.81 14.26 20.77
N ALA A 229 6.60 14.50 19.47
CA ALA A 229 5.25 14.68 18.93
C ALA A 229 4.61 13.34 18.52
N VAL A 230 5.39 12.26 18.49
CA VAL A 230 4.95 10.94 18.10
C VAL A 230 4.05 10.34 19.18
N THR A 231 2.76 10.31 18.86
CA THR A 231 1.71 9.68 19.67
C THR A 231 0.85 8.77 18.79
N PRO A 232 0.10 7.81 19.36
CA PRO A 232 -0.83 7.02 18.57
C PRO A 232 -1.76 7.90 17.71
N GLY A 233 -1.96 7.52 16.45
CA GLY A 233 -2.68 8.30 15.42
C GLY A 233 -1.81 9.31 14.65
N THR A 234 -0.57 9.55 15.07
CA THR A 234 0.33 10.49 14.38
C THR A 234 0.80 9.90 13.06
N ALA A 235 0.63 10.63 11.95
CA ALA A 235 1.22 10.30 10.67
C ALA A 235 2.73 10.66 10.69
N ILE A 236 3.58 9.67 10.43
CA ILE A 236 5.04 9.77 10.51
C ILE A 236 5.65 9.57 9.13
N ASP A 237 6.42 10.54 8.67
CA ASP A 237 7.33 10.33 7.53
C ASP A 237 8.54 9.53 8.03
N LEU A 238 8.50 8.20 7.90
CA LEU A 238 9.63 7.38 8.33
C LEU A 238 10.80 7.53 7.36
N SER A 239 12.01 7.62 7.89
CA SER A 239 13.24 7.37 7.15
C SER A 239 14.12 6.40 7.93
N THR A 240 15.07 5.74 7.29
CA THR A 240 15.91 4.74 7.92
C THR A 240 17.35 4.89 7.44
N LEU A 241 18.30 4.98 8.36
CA LEU A 241 19.72 4.94 8.03
C LEU A 241 20.19 3.49 8.01
N VAL A 242 20.77 3.07 6.90
CA VAL A 242 21.26 1.71 6.68
C VAL A 242 22.77 1.76 6.52
N ARG A 243 23.49 1.02 7.36
CA ARG A 243 24.95 0.95 7.31
C ARG A 243 25.43 0.07 6.16
N VAL A 244 26.37 0.59 5.38
CA VAL A 244 27.10 -0.12 4.33
C VAL A 244 28.57 -0.25 4.79
N PRO A 245 29.10 -1.48 4.91
CA PRO A 245 30.45 -1.68 5.40
C PRO A 245 31.48 -1.43 4.29
N PHE A 246 32.70 -1.12 4.73
CA PHE A 246 33.87 -1.10 3.87
C PHE A 246 34.33 -2.54 3.58
N SER A 247 34.86 -2.77 2.38
CA SER A 247 35.48 -4.03 1.95
C SER A 247 36.72 -4.38 2.78
N ASP A 248 37.48 -3.38 3.23
CA ASP A 248 38.56 -3.53 4.18
C ASP A 248 38.03 -3.45 5.61
N ALA A 249 37.99 -4.58 6.31
CA ALA A 249 37.56 -4.64 7.72
C ALA A 249 38.46 -3.85 8.69
N ALA A 250 39.64 -3.37 8.25
CA ALA A 250 40.47 -2.47 9.04
C ALA A 250 40.07 -0.98 8.87
N ASP A 251 39.25 -0.66 7.87
CA ASP A 251 38.72 0.69 7.70
C ASP A 251 37.62 0.94 8.73
N ALA A 252 37.95 1.76 9.71
CA ALA A 252 37.03 2.04 10.81
C ALA A 252 36.01 3.16 10.45
N ARG A 253 36.04 3.70 9.23
CA ARG A 253 35.01 4.61 8.74
C ARG A 253 33.70 3.85 8.52
N GLU A 254 32.59 4.58 8.58
CA GLU A 254 31.27 4.01 8.38
C GLU A 254 30.50 4.82 7.34
N LEU A 255 29.87 4.14 6.39
CA LEU A 255 28.97 4.77 5.42
C LEU A 255 27.52 4.41 5.78
N TRP A 256 26.68 5.43 5.90
CA TRP A 256 25.26 5.28 6.22
C TRP A 256 24.42 5.83 5.08
N LEU A 257 23.57 5.01 4.47
CA LEU A 257 22.64 5.43 3.41
C LEU A 257 21.27 5.75 3.99
N LEU A 258 20.62 6.81 3.49
CA LEU A 258 19.22 7.12 3.83
C LEU A 258 18.24 6.33 2.97
N ALA A 259 17.64 5.26 3.49
CA ALA A 259 16.40 4.76 2.92
C ALA A 259 15.28 5.75 3.30
N ASN A 260 14.56 6.29 2.32
CA ASN A 260 13.40 7.14 2.56
C ASN A 260 12.14 6.42 2.07
N VAL A 261 11.03 6.58 2.80
CA VAL A 261 9.73 6.26 2.22
C VAL A 261 9.51 7.26 1.09
N GLY A 262 8.83 6.87 0.02
CA GLY A 262 8.12 7.86 -0.78
C GLY A 262 7.19 8.72 0.09
N SER A 263 6.34 9.52 -0.52
CA SER A 263 5.37 10.39 0.18
C SER A 263 4.23 9.65 0.90
N THR A 264 4.47 8.46 1.46
CA THR A 264 3.47 7.63 2.15
C THR A 264 3.80 7.60 3.64
N PRO A 265 3.16 8.45 4.46
CA PRO A 265 3.39 8.44 5.90
C PRO A 265 2.88 7.14 6.53
N VAL A 266 3.51 6.74 7.63
CA VAL A 266 3.15 5.60 8.47
C VAL A 266 2.42 6.12 9.71
N THR A 267 1.23 5.62 9.99
CA THR A 267 0.48 6.02 11.18
C THR A 267 1.01 5.27 12.41
N ALA A 268 1.46 6.00 13.44
CA ALA A 268 1.80 5.43 14.73
C ALA A 268 0.58 4.80 15.40
N SER A 269 0.73 3.61 15.96
CA SER A 269 -0.28 2.91 16.76
C SER A 269 0.12 2.93 18.25
N GLY A 270 -0.79 2.62 19.18
CA GLY A 270 -0.48 2.59 20.63
C GLY A 270 -0.40 1.17 21.20
N ASP A 271 0.15 1.00 22.41
CA ASP A 271 0.24 -0.29 23.14
C ASP A 271 -1.10 -1.05 23.29
N GLY A 272 -2.23 -0.33 23.31
CA GLY A 272 -3.58 -0.92 23.36
C GLY A 272 -4.06 -1.44 22.01
N ALA A 273 -3.47 -0.93 20.93
CA ALA A 273 -3.42 -1.58 19.63
C ALA A 273 -2.16 -2.44 19.55
N ALA A 274 -1.86 -3.20 20.63
CA ALA A 274 -1.20 -4.48 20.48
C ALA A 274 -1.72 -5.08 19.19
N ALA A 275 -0.85 -5.60 18.34
CA ALA A 275 -1.22 -6.40 17.19
C ALA A 275 -2.10 -7.55 17.68
N SER A 276 -3.37 -7.26 17.94
CA SER A 276 -4.40 -8.22 17.90
C SER A 276 -4.30 -8.63 16.45
N ASN A 277 -3.83 -9.85 16.23
CA ASN A 277 -4.16 -10.60 15.04
C ASN A 277 -5.70 -10.75 14.89
N ALA A 278 -6.51 -10.00 15.66
CA ALA A 278 -7.90 -9.74 15.38
C ALA A 278 -7.98 -9.04 14.03
N VAL A 279 -8.25 -9.88 13.05
CA VAL A 279 -8.67 -9.47 11.72
C VAL A 279 -9.97 -8.67 11.89
N LEU A 280 -10.00 -7.47 11.32
CA LEU A 280 -11.22 -6.68 11.21
C LEU A 280 -12.23 -7.45 10.36
N THR A 281 -13.39 -7.70 10.97
CA THR A 281 -14.53 -8.41 10.39
C THR A 281 -15.72 -7.47 10.34
N ALA A 282 -16.77 -7.87 9.62
CA ALA A 282 -17.97 -7.07 9.47
C ALA A 282 -18.61 -6.70 10.83
N GLU A 283 -18.63 -7.63 11.80
CA GLU A 283 -19.18 -7.36 13.14
C GLU A 283 -18.37 -6.29 13.88
N GLY A 284 -17.04 -6.43 13.90
CA GLY A 284 -16.17 -5.47 14.59
C GLY A 284 -16.29 -4.07 14.01
N LEU A 285 -16.39 -3.94 12.68
CA LEU A 285 -16.57 -2.64 12.04
C LEU A 285 -17.96 -2.03 12.25
N ARG A 286 -19.00 -2.85 12.43
CA ARG A 286 -20.36 -2.36 12.71
C ARG A 286 -20.51 -1.79 14.12
N GLU A 287 -19.75 -2.28 15.10
CA GLU A 287 -19.84 -1.82 16.49
C GLU A 287 -19.55 -0.32 16.62
N ASP A 288 -18.60 0.18 15.83
CA ASP A 288 -18.20 1.59 15.83
C ASP A 288 -18.76 2.39 14.64
N ALA A 289 -19.56 1.75 13.78
CA ALA A 289 -20.11 2.40 12.60
C ALA A 289 -21.11 3.50 12.97
N VAL A 290 -21.00 4.65 12.31
CA VAL A 290 -21.96 5.75 12.45
C VAL A 290 -22.62 6.05 11.12
N ALA A 291 -23.86 6.52 11.16
CA ALA A 291 -24.60 6.88 9.95
C ALA A 291 -23.84 7.95 9.15
N ARG A 292 -23.72 7.74 7.84
CA ARG A 292 -23.18 8.71 6.88
C ARG A 292 -24.33 9.29 6.08
N HIS A 293 -24.38 10.62 6.00
CA HIS A 293 -25.36 11.30 5.16
C HIS A 293 -24.72 11.71 3.84
N ARG A 294 -25.54 11.92 2.82
CA ARG A 294 -25.09 12.29 1.48
C ARG A 294 -24.36 13.63 1.45
N GLU A 295 -24.76 14.56 2.29
CA GLU A 295 -24.10 15.86 2.47
C GLU A 295 -22.73 15.77 3.16
N ASP A 296 -22.41 14.63 3.79
CA ASP A 296 -21.11 14.35 4.40
C ASP A 296 -20.13 13.91 3.30
N TYR A 297 -19.83 14.80 2.36
CA TYR A 297 -18.99 14.46 1.21
C TYR A 297 -17.55 14.10 1.59
N ASP A 298 -17.08 14.56 2.75
CA ASP A 298 -15.72 14.38 3.19
C ASP A 298 -15.65 14.43 4.73
N ARG A 299 -15.33 13.30 5.35
CA ARG A 299 -14.98 13.22 6.79
C ARG A 299 -13.48 12.99 6.95
N GLY A 300 -12.69 13.64 6.09
CA GLY A 300 -11.25 13.49 5.99
C GLY A 300 -10.88 12.08 5.52
N SER A 301 -10.10 11.40 6.34
CA SER A 301 -9.57 10.07 6.07
C SER A 301 -10.48 8.95 6.59
N ALA A 302 -11.74 9.21 6.93
CA ALA A 302 -12.69 8.18 7.34
C ALA A 302 -12.96 7.13 6.23
N GLN A 303 -13.09 5.85 6.62
CA GLN A 303 -13.52 4.80 5.71
C GLN A 303 -15.03 4.84 5.52
N ALA A 304 -15.47 5.09 4.29
CA ALA A 304 -16.85 4.91 3.88
C ALA A 304 -17.24 3.43 3.78
N GLY A 305 -18.49 3.11 4.10
CA GLY A 305 -19.05 1.78 3.91
C GLY A 305 -20.56 1.76 3.72
N LEU A 306 -21.08 0.55 3.49
CA LEU A 306 -22.50 0.24 3.33
C LEU A 306 -22.86 -0.93 4.24
N ASP A 307 -23.86 -0.76 5.10
CA ASP A 307 -24.44 -1.85 5.88
C ASP A 307 -25.76 -2.29 5.26
N CYS A 308 -25.75 -3.48 4.66
CA CYS A 308 -26.81 -4.00 3.83
C CYS A 308 -27.60 -5.05 4.61
N ALA A 309 -28.76 -4.67 5.16
CA ALA A 309 -29.70 -5.65 5.69
C ALA A 309 -30.33 -6.45 4.53
N LEU A 310 -30.08 -7.76 4.50
CA LEU A 310 -30.60 -8.63 3.43
C LEU A 310 -32.09 -8.98 3.64
N ALA A 311 -32.64 -8.65 4.82
CA ALA A 311 -34.00 -8.97 5.24
C ALA A 311 -34.30 -10.47 5.09
N SER A 312 -35.57 -10.85 4.85
CA SER A 312 -35.94 -12.23 4.52
C SER A 312 -35.65 -12.60 3.07
N ARG A 313 -34.84 -11.82 2.34
CA ARG A 313 -34.46 -12.16 0.97
C ARG A 313 -33.33 -13.17 1.02
N PRO A 314 -33.32 -14.13 0.08
CA PRO A 314 -32.22 -15.08 0.02
C PRO A 314 -30.89 -14.37 -0.28
N ASN A 315 -29.83 -14.77 0.42
CA ASN A 315 -28.47 -14.30 0.18
C ASN A 315 -27.80 -15.18 -0.89
N PRO A 316 -27.45 -14.64 -2.08
CA PRO A 316 -26.85 -15.44 -3.17
C PRO A 316 -25.58 -16.18 -2.79
N ARG A 317 -24.91 -15.75 -1.72
CA ARG A 317 -23.71 -16.40 -1.22
C ARG A 317 -24.00 -17.63 -0.37
N THR A 318 -24.88 -17.50 0.62
CA THR A 318 -25.14 -18.58 1.60
C THR A 318 -26.27 -19.50 1.17
N ASP A 319 -27.19 -19.00 0.36
CA ASP A 319 -28.40 -19.71 0.00
C ASP A 319 -28.22 -20.38 -1.36
N GLY A 320 -28.17 -21.72 -1.36
CA GLY A 320 -27.77 -22.51 -2.52
C GLY A 320 -28.79 -22.59 -3.67
N ASP A 321 -30.01 -22.06 -3.51
CA ASP A 321 -31.12 -22.25 -4.46
C ASP A 321 -31.87 -20.93 -4.74
N LEU A 322 -31.27 -20.07 -5.58
CA LEU A 322 -31.81 -18.75 -5.92
C LEU A 322 -32.44 -18.65 -7.32
N ASP A 323 -32.98 -19.74 -7.88
CA ASP A 323 -33.54 -19.75 -9.25
C ASP A 323 -32.57 -19.16 -10.31
N GLY A 324 -31.26 -19.31 -10.11
CA GLY A 324 -30.21 -18.79 -11.00
C GLY A 324 -29.88 -17.30 -10.82
N GLN A 325 -30.32 -16.65 -9.75
CA GLN A 325 -29.83 -15.31 -9.41
C GLN A 325 -28.42 -15.39 -8.79
N ASP A 326 -27.41 -14.97 -9.56
CA ASP A 326 -26.02 -14.91 -9.10
C ASP A 326 -25.65 -13.58 -8.42
N ALA A 327 -26.54 -12.59 -8.47
CA ALA A 327 -26.39 -11.29 -7.84
C ALA A 327 -27.73 -10.66 -7.49
N PHE A 328 -27.75 -9.81 -6.46
CA PHE A 328 -28.90 -8.97 -6.15
C PHE A 328 -28.45 -7.61 -5.60
N ASN A 329 -29.31 -6.60 -5.70
CA ASN A 329 -29.02 -5.21 -5.33
C ASN A 329 -29.80 -4.76 -4.08
N PRO A 330 -29.25 -4.91 -2.86
CA PRO A 330 -29.88 -4.32 -1.69
C PRO A 330 -29.80 -2.78 -1.73
N VAL A 331 -30.73 -2.15 -1.00
CA VAL A 331 -30.57 -0.78 -0.52
C VAL A 331 -29.94 -0.88 0.86
N CYS A 332 -28.85 -0.15 1.07
CA CYS A 332 -28.01 -0.27 2.25
C CYS A 332 -27.89 1.06 2.96
N ASP A 333 -27.80 1.02 4.28
CA ASP A 333 -27.49 2.20 5.08
C ASP A 333 -26.04 2.63 4.79
N ALA A 334 -25.86 3.90 4.46
CA ALA A 334 -24.55 4.49 4.28
C ALA A 334 -23.94 4.76 5.66
N VAL A 335 -22.69 4.33 5.87
CA VAL A 335 -22.01 4.45 7.16
C VAL A 335 -20.57 4.93 7.02
N TRP A 336 -20.06 5.56 8.07
CA TRP A 336 -18.63 5.73 8.33
C TRP A 336 -18.17 4.59 9.24
N LEU A 337 -17.16 3.85 8.81
CA LEU A 337 -16.62 2.67 9.52
C LEU A 337 -15.40 3.01 10.37
N THR A 338 -14.73 4.13 10.08
CA THR A 338 -13.62 4.64 10.85
C THR A 338 -13.67 6.16 10.90
N ASP A 339 -13.06 6.75 11.91
CA ASP A 339 -12.98 8.22 12.06
C ASP A 339 -11.62 8.80 11.64
N GLU A 340 -10.56 8.00 11.61
CA GLU A 340 -9.18 8.50 11.53
C GLU A 340 -8.43 8.15 10.24
N ALA A 341 -8.64 6.96 9.66
CA ALA A 341 -7.90 6.51 8.48
C ALA A 341 -8.71 5.50 7.64
N PRO A 342 -8.52 5.48 6.30
CA PRO A 342 -9.20 4.52 5.46
C PRO A 342 -8.62 3.15 5.74
N LEU A 343 -9.48 2.13 5.80
CA LEU A 343 -9.04 0.75 5.94
C LEU A 343 -8.39 0.27 4.64
N MET A 344 -8.96 0.69 3.51
CA MET A 344 -8.46 0.35 2.18
C MET A 344 -8.59 1.53 1.22
N THR A 345 -7.63 1.64 0.29
CA THR A 345 -7.60 2.70 -0.72
C THR A 345 -7.32 2.12 -2.10
N VAL A 346 -8.05 2.57 -3.13
CA VAL A 346 -7.73 2.23 -4.53
C VAL A 346 -6.39 2.87 -4.91
N THR A 347 -5.41 2.06 -5.29
CA THR A 347 -4.07 2.53 -5.68
C THR A 347 -3.97 2.81 -7.16
N GLU A 348 -4.63 2.02 -8.00
CA GLU A 348 -4.60 2.17 -9.45
C GLU A 348 -5.92 1.64 -10.04
N ALA A 349 -6.45 2.31 -11.07
CA ALA A 349 -7.47 1.79 -11.95
C ALA A 349 -7.13 2.17 -13.39
N THR A 350 -7.21 1.21 -14.31
CA THR A 350 -6.90 1.40 -15.73
C THR A 350 -8.06 0.91 -16.58
N PHE A 351 -8.31 1.62 -17.67
CA PHE A 351 -9.45 1.41 -18.56
C PHE A 351 -8.91 1.14 -19.96
N ASP A 352 -9.17 -0.06 -20.46
CA ASP A 352 -8.72 -0.53 -21.76
C ASP A 352 -9.95 -0.75 -22.65
N LEU A 353 -10.18 0.18 -23.58
CA LEU A 353 -11.35 0.21 -24.46
C LEU A 353 -11.10 -0.63 -25.71
N ASP A 354 -11.93 -1.65 -25.90
CA ASP A 354 -12.03 -2.40 -27.15
C ASP A 354 -13.24 -1.89 -27.95
N GLU A 355 -12.98 -0.91 -28.83
CA GLU A 355 -14.00 -0.31 -29.69
C GLU A 355 -14.69 -1.32 -30.63
N VAL A 356 -14.02 -2.44 -30.96
CA VAL A 356 -14.56 -3.43 -31.89
C VAL A 356 -15.66 -4.26 -31.23
N HIS A 357 -15.49 -4.55 -29.93
CA HIS A 357 -16.43 -5.38 -29.17
C HIS A 357 -17.36 -4.58 -28.25
N ASP A 358 -17.23 -3.25 -28.22
CA ASP A 358 -17.98 -2.36 -27.31
C ASP A 358 -17.76 -2.74 -25.83
N THR A 359 -16.53 -3.12 -25.48
CA THR A 359 -16.16 -3.50 -24.11
C THR A 359 -15.05 -2.63 -23.56
N VAL A 360 -15.09 -2.38 -22.26
CA VAL A 360 -14.00 -1.78 -21.50
C VAL A 360 -13.55 -2.79 -20.47
N ARG A 361 -12.26 -3.12 -20.52
CA ARG A 361 -11.60 -3.92 -19.50
C ARG A 361 -11.04 -2.99 -18.43
N VAL A 362 -11.57 -3.10 -17.23
CA VAL A 362 -11.18 -2.29 -16.08
C VAL A 362 -10.31 -3.14 -15.15
N ARG A 363 -9.03 -2.77 -15.03
CA ARG A 363 -8.10 -3.40 -14.07
C ARG A 363 -7.90 -2.46 -12.90
N TRP A 364 -7.97 -3.00 -11.69
CA TRP A 364 -7.85 -2.21 -10.48
C TRP A 364 -6.91 -2.87 -9.47
N SER A 365 -6.34 -2.05 -8.61
CA SER A 365 -5.63 -2.48 -7.41
C SER A 365 -6.05 -1.62 -6.22
N ALA A 366 -6.13 -2.24 -5.06
CA ALA A 366 -6.37 -1.57 -3.79
C ALA A 366 -5.35 -2.05 -2.75
N ARG A 367 -5.01 -1.17 -1.81
CA ARG A 367 -4.08 -1.46 -0.72
C ARG A 367 -4.79 -1.33 0.62
N SER A 368 -4.48 -2.22 1.55
CA SER A 368 -4.82 -2.00 2.95
C SER A 368 -3.99 -0.86 3.53
N SER A 369 -4.66 0.23 3.90
CA SER A 369 -4.08 1.42 4.53
C SER A 369 -4.28 1.44 6.04
N GLY A 370 -5.09 0.52 6.57
CA GLY A 370 -5.29 0.34 8.00
C GLY A 370 -4.14 -0.38 8.69
N ALA A 371 -4.03 -0.21 10.01
CA ALA A 371 -3.02 -0.85 10.85
C ALA A 371 -3.34 -2.31 11.21
N LEU A 372 -4.59 -2.75 10.99
CA LEU A 372 -5.05 -4.11 11.30
C LEU A 372 -5.35 -4.89 10.01
N PRO A 373 -5.15 -6.21 9.99
CA PRO A 373 -5.62 -7.04 8.89
C PRO A 373 -7.14 -6.92 8.73
N VAL A 374 -7.64 -6.99 7.50
CA VAL A 374 -9.09 -6.97 7.22
C VAL A 374 -9.47 -8.24 6.46
N ALA A 375 -10.52 -8.93 6.90
CA ALA A 375 -11.07 -10.05 6.16
C ALA A 375 -12.03 -9.51 5.10
N VAL A 376 -11.71 -9.70 3.83
CA VAL A 376 -12.50 -9.19 2.71
C VAL A 376 -12.83 -10.31 1.73
N ASP A 377 -13.91 -10.14 0.98
CA ASP A 377 -14.26 -11.03 -0.12
C ASP A 377 -13.76 -10.44 -1.46
N THR A 378 -12.64 -10.96 -1.95
CA THR A 378 -12.05 -10.53 -3.23
C THR A 378 -12.82 -11.08 -4.44
N GLY A 379 -13.54 -12.20 -4.27
CA GLY A 379 -14.37 -12.81 -5.32
C GLY A 379 -15.68 -12.05 -5.56
N ALA A 380 -16.15 -11.30 -4.56
CA ALA A 380 -17.41 -10.54 -4.60
C ALA A 380 -17.24 -9.04 -4.89
N VAL A 381 -16.05 -8.59 -5.30
CA VAL A 381 -15.81 -7.17 -5.58
C VAL A 381 -16.77 -6.69 -6.66
N THR A 382 -17.34 -5.51 -6.43
CA THR A 382 -18.24 -4.83 -7.34
C THR A 382 -17.63 -3.50 -7.79
N LEU A 383 -17.67 -3.24 -9.09
CA LEU A 383 -17.28 -1.95 -9.68
C LEU A 383 -18.53 -1.10 -9.90
N ALA A 384 -18.68 -0.03 -9.12
CA ALA A 384 -19.79 0.89 -9.28
C ALA A 384 -19.37 2.11 -10.09
N PHE A 385 -20.08 2.35 -11.19
CA PHE A 385 -19.88 3.46 -12.10
C PHE A 385 -21.04 4.44 -11.94
N GLU A 386 -20.73 5.64 -11.46
CA GLU A 386 -21.66 6.77 -11.41
C GLU A 386 -21.41 7.70 -12.59
N GLN A 387 -22.44 7.96 -13.39
CA GLN A 387 -22.46 8.98 -14.44
C GLN A 387 -23.14 10.24 -13.88
N PRO A 388 -22.38 11.20 -13.33
CA PRO A 388 -22.97 12.37 -12.71
C PRO A 388 -23.71 13.19 -13.75
N ILE A 389 -25.05 13.16 -13.71
CA ILE A 389 -25.85 14.18 -14.37
C ILE A 389 -25.76 15.43 -13.49
N GLU A 390 -25.35 16.57 -14.05
CA GLU A 390 -25.06 17.85 -13.35
C GLU A 390 -26.18 18.35 -12.38
N ARG A 391 -27.34 17.69 -12.32
CA ARG A 391 -28.54 18.17 -11.59
C ARG A 391 -29.31 17.12 -10.80
N GLU A 392 -28.98 15.83 -10.86
CA GLU A 392 -29.75 14.81 -10.11
C GLU A 392 -28.88 14.16 -9.04
N PRO A 393 -29.07 14.51 -7.76
CA PRO A 393 -28.20 14.04 -6.69
C PRO A 393 -28.75 12.79 -5.98
N LEU A 394 -29.88 12.24 -6.43
CA LEU A 394 -30.45 10.96 -6.00
C LEU A 394 -30.83 10.16 -7.23
N ASN A 395 -30.69 8.84 -7.15
CA ASN A 395 -31.14 7.95 -8.20
C ASN A 395 -32.66 7.80 -8.12
N ASN A 396 -33.35 8.45 -9.06
CA ASN A 396 -34.78 8.28 -9.30
C ASN A 396 -35.07 7.28 -10.43
N GLY A 397 -34.02 6.71 -11.04
CA GLY A 397 -34.05 5.82 -12.18
C GLY A 397 -33.75 4.36 -11.82
N SER A 398 -33.63 3.52 -12.84
CA SER A 398 -33.18 2.13 -12.67
C SER A 398 -31.66 2.07 -12.60
N ILE A 399 -31.11 1.28 -11.67
CA ILE A 399 -29.73 0.82 -11.78
C ILE A 399 -29.64 -0.35 -12.76
N THR A 400 -28.57 -0.39 -13.55
CA THR A 400 -28.19 -1.56 -14.33
C THR A 400 -27.07 -2.27 -13.58
N PHE A 401 -27.15 -3.59 -13.43
CA PHE A 401 -26.03 -4.37 -12.90
C PHE A 401 -25.77 -5.58 -13.79
N THR A 402 -24.51 -5.99 -13.86
CA THR A 402 -24.06 -7.14 -14.66
C THR A 402 -23.79 -8.34 -13.76
N GLY A 403 -23.87 -9.55 -14.32
CA GLY A 403 -23.48 -10.77 -13.59
C GLY A 403 -22.00 -10.75 -13.16
N ASP A 404 -21.18 -10.00 -13.88
CA ASP A 404 -19.75 -9.82 -13.60
C ASP A 404 -19.46 -8.82 -12.46
N GLY A 405 -20.51 -8.24 -11.86
CA GLY A 405 -20.37 -7.39 -10.67
C GLY A 405 -20.06 -5.94 -10.99
N ALA A 406 -20.59 -5.40 -12.09
CA ALA A 406 -20.59 -3.96 -12.32
C ALA A 406 -21.97 -3.37 -12.01
N ILE A 407 -22.01 -2.14 -11.47
CA ILE A 407 -23.23 -1.32 -11.32
C ILE A 407 -23.06 -0.08 -12.18
N PHE A 408 -24.08 0.28 -12.95
CA PHE A 408 -24.19 1.54 -13.67
C PHE A 408 -25.37 2.32 -13.11
N ALA A 409 -25.11 3.55 -12.72
CA ALA A 409 -26.12 4.42 -12.14
C ALA A 409 -25.81 5.89 -12.44
N THR A 410 -26.83 6.74 -12.43
CA THR A 410 -26.63 8.21 -12.40
C THR A 410 -26.14 8.66 -11.01
N SER A 411 -26.62 7.99 -9.96
CA SER A 411 -26.06 8.04 -8.62
C SER A 411 -26.27 6.70 -7.90
N LEU A 412 -25.38 6.35 -6.97
CA LEU A 412 -25.60 5.24 -6.04
C LEU A 412 -26.50 5.63 -4.86
N TRP A 413 -26.68 6.92 -4.56
CA TRP A 413 -27.58 7.37 -3.49
C TRP A 413 -29.04 7.16 -3.86
N THR A 414 -29.78 6.44 -3.03
CA THR A 414 -31.24 6.26 -3.15
C THR A 414 -32.02 7.22 -2.25
N SER A 415 -31.41 7.63 -1.14
CA SER A 415 -31.91 8.65 -0.22
C SER A 415 -30.73 9.45 0.35
N ASP A 416 -30.97 10.30 1.35
CA ASP A 416 -29.89 11.02 2.02
C ASP A 416 -29.02 10.10 2.91
N THR A 417 -29.48 8.90 3.24
CA THR A 417 -28.78 7.97 4.13
C THR A 417 -28.59 6.57 3.53
N GLU A 418 -29.12 6.31 2.34
CA GLU A 418 -29.06 4.98 1.73
C GLU A 418 -28.41 5.00 0.35
N ARG A 419 -27.69 3.92 0.03
CA ARG A 419 -27.04 3.71 -1.27
C ARG A 419 -27.24 2.29 -1.78
N HIS A 420 -27.09 2.13 -3.09
CA HIS A 420 -27.06 0.82 -3.74
C HIS A 420 -25.72 0.10 -3.54
N ALA A 421 -25.82 -1.19 -3.22
CA ALA A 421 -24.73 -2.17 -3.35
C ALA A 421 -25.18 -3.32 -4.25
N VAL A 422 -24.25 -4.20 -4.59
CA VAL A 422 -24.56 -5.51 -5.16
C VAL A 422 -23.91 -6.61 -4.33
N VAL A 423 -24.73 -7.57 -3.91
CA VAL A 423 -24.28 -8.81 -3.28
C VAL A 423 -24.21 -9.87 -4.35
N ARG A 424 -23.05 -10.53 -4.46
CA ARG A 424 -22.78 -11.56 -5.46
C ARG A 424 -22.63 -12.92 -4.81
N ARG A 425 -22.92 -13.96 -5.57
CA ARG A 425 -22.66 -15.35 -5.20
C ARG A 425 -21.17 -15.69 -5.22
N ALA A 426 -20.42 -15.10 -6.16
CA ALA A 426 -18.98 -15.27 -6.24
C ALA A 426 -18.36 -14.85 -4.91
N SER A 427 -17.50 -15.70 -4.35
CA SER A 427 -16.91 -15.48 -3.02
C SER A 427 -15.53 -16.10 -2.93
N ALA A 428 -14.58 -15.31 -2.43
CA ALA A 428 -13.24 -15.72 -2.06
C ALA A 428 -12.79 -14.86 -0.87
N ILE A 429 -12.92 -15.41 0.34
CA ILE A 429 -12.51 -14.70 1.57
C ILE A 429 -11.00 -14.77 1.71
N GLU A 430 -10.40 -13.59 1.85
CA GLU A 430 -8.97 -13.42 2.10
C GLU A 430 -8.75 -12.46 3.28
N THR A 431 -7.70 -12.71 4.04
CA THR A 431 -7.23 -11.74 5.05
C THR A 431 -6.17 -10.86 4.40
N VAL A 432 -6.47 -9.58 4.25
CA VAL A 432 -5.55 -8.59 3.68
C VAL A 432 -4.79 -7.94 4.83
N LEU A 433 -3.48 -8.16 4.86
CA LEU A 433 -2.58 -7.58 5.86
C LEU A 433 -2.37 -6.08 5.60
N PRO A 434 -1.98 -5.29 6.61
CA PRO A 434 -1.56 -3.90 6.42
C PRO A 434 -0.53 -3.77 5.28
N GLY A 435 -0.72 -2.79 4.40
CA GLY A 435 0.15 -2.55 3.24
C GLY A 435 -0.01 -3.53 2.07
N GLN A 436 -0.69 -4.67 2.27
CA GLN A 436 -0.90 -5.68 1.22
C GLN A 436 -1.78 -5.11 0.09
N LEU A 437 -1.41 -5.46 -1.14
CA LEU A 437 -2.18 -5.18 -2.34
C LEU A 437 -3.12 -6.33 -2.68
N ILE A 438 -4.33 -5.98 -3.10
CA ILE A 438 -5.24 -6.85 -3.84
C ILE A 438 -5.53 -6.21 -5.20
N SER A 439 -5.87 -7.04 -6.18
CA SER A 439 -6.15 -6.58 -7.53
C SER A 439 -7.20 -7.45 -8.19
N GLY A 440 -7.91 -6.88 -9.15
CA GLY A 440 -8.84 -7.61 -9.97
C GLY A 440 -9.07 -6.95 -11.32
N GLU A 441 -9.92 -7.59 -12.10
CA GLU A 441 -10.28 -7.16 -13.43
C GLU A 441 -11.77 -7.43 -13.67
N ALA A 442 -12.44 -6.55 -14.38
CA ALA A 442 -13.78 -6.77 -14.89
C ALA A 442 -13.90 -6.26 -16.32
N GLU A 443 -14.75 -6.90 -17.12
CA GLU A 443 -15.16 -6.40 -18.43
C GLU A 443 -16.57 -5.84 -18.32
N VAL A 444 -16.77 -4.66 -18.91
CA VAL A 444 -18.06 -3.97 -18.92
C VAL A 444 -18.38 -3.43 -20.31
N SER A 445 -19.65 -3.18 -20.61
CA SER A 445 -20.04 -2.57 -21.89
C SER A 445 -19.60 -1.09 -21.92
N ALA A 446 -18.94 -0.69 -23.01
CA ALA A 446 -18.56 0.70 -23.22
C ALA A 446 -19.80 1.60 -23.39
N ALA A 447 -20.87 1.09 -24.04
CA ALA A 447 -22.13 1.81 -24.16
C ALA A 447 -22.80 2.13 -22.80
N GLU A 448 -22.71 1.22 -21.81
CA GLU A 448 -23.25 1.45 -20.46
C GLU A 448 -22.38 2.43 -19.64
N LEU A 449 -21.04 2.38 -19.82
CA LEU A 449 -20.11 3.30 -19.15
C LEU A 449 -20.26 4.76 -19.58
N GLY A 450 -20.67 5.00 -20.83
CA GLY A 450 -20.81 6.35 -21.38
C GLY A 450 -19.45 7.04 -21.53
N ASP A 451 -19.37 8.31 -21.16
CA ASP A 451 -18.13 9.09 -21.28
C ASP A 451 -17.15 8.78 -20.15
N LEU A 452 -16.10 8.02 -20.47
CA LEU A 452 -14.98 7.68 -19.57
C LEU A 452 -14.31 8.90 -18.94
N ALA A 453 -14.37 10.08 -19.56
CA ALA A 453 -13.79 11.29 -18.99
C ALA A 453 -14.59 11.85 -17.79
N THR A 454 -15.83 11.40 -17.61
CA THR A 454 -16.74 11.90 -16.56
C THR A 454 -17.24 10.84 -15.60
N VAL A 455 -17.03 9.57 -15.92
CA VAL A 455 -17.45 8.45 -15.07
C VAL A 455 -16.69 8.44 -13.75
N ARG A 456 -17.42 8.21 -12.65
CA ARG A 456 -16.83 8.02 -11.33
C ARG A 456 -16.84 6.55 -11.00
N LEU A 457 -15.67 5.99 -10.67
CA LEU A 457 -15.54 4.61 -10.24
C LEU A 457 -15.47 4.55 -8.70
N THR A 458 -16.29 3.70 -8.10
CA THR A 458 -16.18 3.27 -6.70
C THR A 458 -16.05 1.76 -6.66
N LEU A 459 -15.03 1.25 -5.96
CA LEU A 459 -14.95 -0.16 -5.65
C LEU A 459 -15.76 -0.43 -4.38
N GLN A 460 -16.65 -1.41 -4.45
CA GLN A 460 -17.37 -1.96 -3.31
C GLN A 460 -16.84 -3.36 -3.02
N ILE A 461 -16.19 -3.53 -1.87
CA ILE A 461 -15.66 -4.83 -1.42
C ILE A 461 -16.36 -5.26 -0.14
N ARG A 462 -16.82 -6.51 -0.09
CA ARG A 462 -17.46 -7.04 1.11
C ARG A 462 -16.42 -7.31 2.20
N VAL A 463 -16.73 -6.97 3.43
CA VAL A 463 -15.98 -7.40 4.62
C VAL A 463 -16.58 -8.71 5.09
N ALA A 464 -15.75 -9.72 5.30
CA ALA A 464 -16.22 -11.02 5.77
C ALA A 464 -16.72 -10.92 7.22
N ALA A 465 -17.84 -11.60 7.50
CA ALA A 465 -18.30 -11.81 8.86
C ALA A 465 -17.41 -12.83 9.60
N ILE A 466 -17.39 -12.77 10.93
CA ILE A 466 -16.78 -13.80 11.78
C ILE A 466 -17.41 -15.17 11.49
N ASP A 467 -18.75 -15.16 11.36
CA ASP A 467 -19.52 -16.32 10.93
C ASP A 467 -20.27 -15.99 9.65
N ASP A 468 -19.60 -16.25 8.53
CA ASP A 468 -20.11 -16.01 7.19
C ASP A 468 -21.34 -16.91 6.87
N THR A 469 -21.79 -17.80 7.77
CA THR A 469 -23.03 -18.57 7.60
C THR A 469 -24.28 -17.81 8.03
N VAL A 470 -24.13 -16.73 8.80
CA VAL A 470 -25.24 -15.89 9.29
C VAL A 470 -25.52 -14.78 8.26
N GLY A 471 -26.14 -15.13 7.14
CA GLY A 471 -26.39 -14.24 5.99
C GLY A 471 -27.51 -13.21 6.18
N ALA A 472 -27.67 -12.60 7.35
CA ALA A 472 -28.74 -11.62 7.61
C ALA A 472 -28.37 -10.19 7.17
N SER A 473 -27.07 -9.88 7.14
CA SER A 473 -26.54 -8.55 6.81
C SER A 473 -25.14 -8.67 6.23
N GLU A 474 -24.84 -7.85 5.22
CA GLU A 474 -23.51 -7.79 4.60
C GLU A 474 -22.94 -6.38 4.77
N LEU A 475 -21.63 -6.27 5.02
CA LEU A 475 -20.95 -4.98 5.15
C LEU A 475 -20.00 -4.80 3.98
N PHE A 476 -20.01 -3.62 3.36
CA PHE A 476 -19.10 -3.28 2.27
C PHE A 476 -18.24 -2.08 2.63
N LEU A 477 -16.96 -2.11 2.23
CA LEU A 477 -16.12 -0.91 2.14
C LEU A 477 -16.38 -0.25 0.79
N GLU A 478 -16.57 1.07 0.80
CA GLU A 478 -16.59 1.89 -0.42
C GLU A 478 -15.25 2.61 -0.59
N MET A 479 -14.60 2.38 -1.73
CA MET A 479 -13.31 2.98 -2.06
C MET A 479 -13.46 3.76 -3.37
N PRO A 480 -13.71 5.08 -3.31
CA PRO A 480 -13.77 5.90 -4.51
C PRO A 480 -12.38 5.95 -5.15
N TRP A 481 -12.34 5.84 -6.47
CA TRP A 481 -11.12 6.07 -7.22
C TRP A 481 -11.04 7.56 -7.62
N ASN A 482 -9.99 8.23 -7.14
CA ASN A 482 -9.75 9.66 -7.35
C ASN A 482 -8.76 9.95 -8.49
N GLY A 483 -8.36 8.94 -9.26
CA GLY A 483 -7.46 9.11 -10.40
C GLY A 483 -8.20 9.56 -11.66
N ASP A 484 -7.46 10.10 -12.63
CA ASP A 484 -7.99 10.34 -13.96
C ASP A 484 -8.02 9.02 -14.76
N ALA A 485 -9.08 8.81 -15.56
CA ALA A 485 -9.12 7.74 -16.55
C ALA A 485 -8.05 7.98 -17.60
N ALA A 486 -6.88 7.38 -17.36
CA ALA A 486 -5.82 7.33 -18.34
C ALA A 486 -6.31 6.48 -19.53
N THR A 487 -6.88 7.14 -20.54
CA THR A 487 -7.15 6.50 -21.83
C THR A 487 -5.80 6.27 -22.51
N SER A 488 -5.25 5.07 -22.40
CA SER A 488 -4.14 4.69 -23.28
C SER A 488 -4.71 4.45 -24.67
N GLY A 489 -4.60 5.46 -25.54
CA GLY A 489 -4.85 5.33 -26.97
C GLY A 489 -3.69 4.69 -27.71
#